data_AF-A0A9E0LH73-F1
#
_entry.id   AF-A0A9E0LH73-F1
#
_cell.length_a   1.000
_cell.length_b   1.000
_cell.length_c   1.000
_cell.angle_alpha   90.00
_cell.angle_beta   90.00
_cell.angle_gamma   90.00
#
_symmetry.space_group_name_H-M   'P 1'
#
loop_
_entity.id
_entity.type
_entity.pdbx_description
1 polymer ?
#
loop_
_entity_poly.entity_id
_entity_poly.type
_entity_poly.pdbx_seq_one_letter_code
_entity_poly.pdbx_strand_id
1 'polypeptide(L)'
;MSYKSAKSRLVKLAPALFAMVFVPLSVVPFGADAAQPVSGLTYDGDHDVIVFPSCDLAVRYNNKTFVPVKAKLQDTASSAFLKIAPDKAVKIWEDYDSAKMTAAPEQILIEGYDVSKIGSFGASRFSKEFMAANRVREVQFTNERIARETGLSPSAFTGITAVKPFEIAPKSGETPFFLYVIQTPEHLTIYARKMRAASRTFDLDPAVIVTQLQVRGTKDCVSNVKLDEPKVVAQ
;
A
#
# COMPACT_ATOMS: atom_id res chain seq x y z
N MET A 1 -47.23 27.39 -27.48
CA MET A 1 -48.51 27.74 -26.80
C MET A 1 -48.59 26.85 -25.57
N SER A 2 -48.29 27.23 -24.32
CA SER A 2 -48.63 28.38 -23.48
C SER A 2 -50.10 28.44 -23.02
N TYR A 3 -50.29 27.98 -21.76
CA TYR A 3 -51.14 28.50 -20.67
C TYR A 3 -52.67 28.34 -20.64
N LYS A 4 -53.15 27.75 -19.51
CA LYS A 4 -54.10 28.27 -18.48
C LYS A 4 -54.82 27.08 -17.82
N SER A 5 -55.27 27.04 -16.56
CA SER A 5 -55.17 27.83 -15.32
C SER A 5 -56.22 27.23 -14.38
N ALA A 6 -55.91 26.96 -13.11
CA ALA A 6 -56.91 27.11 -12.03
C ALA A 6 -56.22 27.18 -10.65
N LYS A 7 -56.40 28.32 -9.98
CA LYS A 7 -56.09 28.58 -8.57
C LYS A 7 -57.38 28.50 -7.75
N SER A 8 -57.32 27.96 -6.53
CA SER A 8 -58.14 28.35 -5.36
C SER A 8 -57.51 27.70 -4.11
N ARG A 9 -56.76 28.40 -3.25
CA ARG A 9 -57.12 29.29 -2.12
C ARG A 9 -57.98 28.65 -1.01
N LEU A 10 -57.42 28.67 0.22
CA LEU A 10 -57.97 28.88 1.59
C LEU A 10 -57.53 27.77 2.58
N VAL A 11 -56.49 27.98 3.41
CA VAL A 11 -56.47 28.65 4.74
C VAL A 11 -57.39 27.97 5.77
N LYS A 12 -56.83 27.41 6.86
CA LYS A 12 -57.11 27.79 8.28
C LYS A 12 -56.48 26.81 9.31
N LEU A 13 -55.76 27.41 10.27
CA LEU A 13 -55.64 27.12 11.71
C LEU A 13 -55.13 25.75 12.26
N ALA A 14 -54.06 25.85 13.06
CA ALA A 14 -53.60 24.91 14.12
C ALA A 14 -54.53 24.94 15.36
N PRO A 15 -54.22 24.38 16.55
CA PRO A 15 -53.25 23.34 16.97
C PRO A 15 -53.92 22.23 17.84
N ALA A 16 -53.26 21.08 18.12
CA ALA A 16 -53.67 20.26 19.27
C ALA A 16 -52.61 19.24 19.72
N LEU A 17 -52.23 19.41 20.99
CA LEU A 17 -51.93 18.41 22.02
C LEU A 17 -50.71 17.50 21.87
N PHE A 18 -49.71 17.87 22.69
CA PHE A 18 -48.95 16.96 23.55
C PHE A 18 -49.79 15.79 24.08
N ALA A 19 -49.39 14.58 23.71
CA ALA A 19 -49.40 13.41 24.57
C ALA A 19 -48.61 12.32 23.85
N MET A 20 -47.52 11.85 24.43
CA MET A 20 -47.18 10.42 24.52
C MET A 20 -45.85 10.30 25.29
N VAL A 21 -45.93 9.80 26.52
CA VAL A 21 -45.59 8.41 26.90
C VAL A 21 -44.15 8.34 27.39
N PHE A 22 -44.03 8.06 28.69
CA PHE A 22 -42.81 7.56 29.33
C PHE A 22 -42.22 6.41 28.50
N VAL A 23 -41.05 6.62 27.91
CA VAL A 23 -40.25 5.54 27.34
C VAL A 23 -39.36 4.99 28.47
N PRO A 24 -39.36 3.67 28.72
CA PRO A 24 -38.49 3.07 29.71
C PRO A 24 -37.03 3.24 29.27
N LEU A 25 -36.16 3.50 30.25
CA LEU A 25 -34.70 3.52 30.11
C LEU A 25 -34.22 2.08 29.80
N SER A 26 -34.28 1.68 28.53
CA SER A 26 -33.59 0.49 28.03
C SER A 26 -32.16 0.87 27.68
N VAL A 27 -31.23 0.44 28.53
CA VAL A 27 -29.80 0.42 28.27
C VAL A 27 -29.56 -0.45 27.05
N VAL A 28 -29.12 0.15 25.94
CA VAL A 28 -28.57 -0.59 24.79
C VAL A 28 -27.10 -0.24 24.72
N PRO A 29 -26.18 -1.23 24.68
CA PRO A 29 -24.77 -0.94 24.57
C PRO A 29 -24.51 -0.25 23.24
N PHE A 30 -23.76 0.85 23.26
CA PHE A 30 -23.19 1.43 22.05
C PHE A 30 -22.21 0.41 21.46
N GLY A 31 -22.72 -0.44 20.58
CA GLY A 31 -21.92 -1.17 19.62
C GLY A 31 -21.29 -0.15 18.69
N ALA A 32 -19.96 -0.20 18.58
CA ALA A 32 -19.26 0.45 17.49
C ALA A 32 -19.89 -0.03 16.18
N ASP A 33 -20.40 0.88 15.36
CA ASP A 33 -20.77 0.57 13.99
C ASP A 33 -19.53 0.01 13.29
N ALA A 34 -19.53 -1.30 13.07
CA ALA A 34 -18.53 -1.97 12.27
C ALA A 34 -18.60 -1.38 10.87
N ALA A 35 -17.49 -0.81 10.41
CA ALA A 35 -17.31 -0.41 9.03
C ALA A 35 -17.72 -1.57 8.12
N GLN A 36 -18.69 -1.33 7.25
CA GLN A 36 -19.18 -2.35 6.32
C GLN A 36 -18.03 -2.83 5.43
N PRO A 37 -17.83 -4.14 5.26
CA PRO A 37 -16.79 -4.68 4.40
C PRO A 37 -17.01 -4.24 2.95
N VAL A 38 -15.96 -3.75 2.31
CA VAL A 38 -15.96 -3.50 0.86
C VAL A 38 -16.13 -4.85 0.17
N SER A 39 -17.24 -5.03 -0.54
CA SER A 39 -17.55 -6.28 -1.24
C SER A 39 -16.52 -6.54 -2.35
N GLY A 40 -15.95 -7.75 -2.37
CA GLY A 40 -14.99 -8.20 -3.40
C GLY A 40 -13.61 -8.64 -2.90
N LEU A 41 -13.42 -8.79 -1.59
CA LEU A 41 -12.14 -9.20 -0.98
C LEU A 41 -12.35 -10.17 0.18
N THR A 42 -11.81 -11.39 0.07
CA THR A 42 -11.62 -12.35 1.18
C THR A 42 -10.28 -13.05 0.93
N TYR A 43 -9.32 -13.03 1.86
CA TYR A 43 -9.30 -13.89 3.05
C TYR A 43 -8.90 -13.13 4.35
N ASP A 44 -9.55 -13.41 5.49
CA ASP A 44 -9.22 -12.93 6.85
C ASP A 44 -8.53 -14.05 7.67
N GLY A 45 -7.76 -13.80 8.73
CA GLY A 45 -8.12 -12.94 9.87
C GLY A 45 -7.32 -11.66 10.03
N ASP A 46 -8.02 -10.54 9.89
CA ASP A 46 -7.64 -9.20 10.32
C ASP A 46 -6.42 -8.50 9.69
N HIS A 47 -6.05 -8.89 8.46
CA HIS A 47 -5.15 -8.22 7.48
C HIS A 47 -3.65 -8.43 7.71
N ASP A 48 -2.97 -9.02 6.73
CA ASP A 48 -1.53 -9.31 6.76
C ASP A 48 -0.69 -8.02 6.87
N VAL A 49 -0.17 -7.76 8.07
CA VAL A 49 0.68 -6.63 8.43
C VAL A 49 2.13 -7.10 8.60
N ILE A 50 3.02 -6.60 7.74
CA ILE A 50 4.46 -6.65 7.97
C ILE A 50 4.83 -5.35 8.67
N VAL A 51 5.39 -5.45 9.88
CA VAL A 51 5.92 -4.30 10.60
C VAL A 51 7.43 -4.41 10.63
N PHE A 52 8.13 -3.37 10.22
CA PHE A 52 9.59 -3.33 10.38
C PHE A 52 9.94 -3.14 11.87
N PRO A 53 11.07 -3.71 12.36
CA PRO A 53 11.36 -3.82 13.80
C PRO A 53 11.31 -2.52 14.62
N SER A 54 11.41 -1.36 13.98
CA SER A 54 11.33 -0.04 14.60
C SER A 54 9.95 0.63 14.51
N CYS A 55 8.92 -0.06 14.01
CA CYS A 55 7.55 0.45 13.78
C CYS A 55 7.40 1.55 12.75
N ASP A 56 8.47 1.95 12.07
CA ASP A 56 8.43 3.12 11.19
C ASP A 56 7.76 2.83 9.86
N LEU A 57 7.74 1.56 9.47
CA LEU A 57 7.05 1.05 8.30
C LEU A 57 6.14 -0.12 8.67
N ALA A 58 4.86 0.03 8.33
CA ALA A 58 3.91 -1.07 8.32
C ALA A 58 3.33 -1.23 6.91
N VAL A 59 3.33 -2.46 6.41
CA VAL A 59 2.80 -2.84 5.11
C VAL A 59 1.61 -3.74 5.37
N ARG A 60 0.42 -3.25 5.03
CA ARG A 60 -0.78 -4.08 4.92
C ARG A 60 -0.92 -4.51 3.48
N TYR A 61 -0.94 -5.81 3.25
CA TYR A 61 -1.26 -6.33 1.93
C TYR A 61 -2.48 -7.22 2.01
N ASN A 62 -3.22 -7.23 0.91
CA ASN A 62 -4.33 -8.11 0.67
C ASN A 62 -3.92 -9.04 -0.47
N ASN A 63 -4.06 -10.33 -0.23
CA ASN A 63 -3.77 -11.35 -1.21
C ASN A 63 -5.01 -11.58 -2.09
N LYS A 64 -4.93 -11.13 -3.35
CA LYS A 64 -5.96 -11.36 -4.39
C LYS A 64 -5.51 -12.42 -5.42
N THR A 65 -4.71 -13.40 -5.03
CA THR A 65 -4.26 -14.46 -5.95
C THR A 65 -4.81 -15.85 -5.62
N PHE A 66 -4.87 -16.68 -6.65
CA PHE A 66 -5.30 -18.08 -6.61
C PHE A 66 -4.19 -19.03 -6.13
N VAL A 67 -2.97 -18.51 -5.91
CA VAL A 67 -1.85 -19.23 -5.31
C VAL A 67 -1.44 -18.57 -3.98
N PRO A 68 -0.76 -19.28 -3.07
CA PRO A 68 -0.23 -18.65 -1.86
C PRO A 68 0.76 -17.52 -2.18
N VAL A 69 0.82 -16.51 -1.30
CA VAL A 69 1.83 -15.45 -1.35
C VAL A 69 2.88 -15.72 -0.28
N LYS A 70 4.15 -15.46 -0.63
CA LYS A 70 5.30 -15.51 0.28
C LYS A 70 5.79 -14.11 0.58
N ALA A 71 6.23 -13.91 1.82
CA ALA A 71 6.95 -12.72 2.25
C ALA A 71 8.28 -13.15 2.90
N LYS A 72 9.39 -12.57 2.44
CA LYS A 72 10.73 -12.93 2.93
C LYS A 72 11.58 -11.70 3.17
N LEU A 73 12.23 -11.67 4.33
CA LEU A 73 13.26 -10.70 4.62
C LEU A 73 14.48 -11.00 3.73
N GLN A 74 14.90 -10.03 2.95
CA GLN A 74 16.08 -10.15 2.10
C GLN A 74 17.34 -9.95 2.93
N ASP A 75 18.42 -10.57 2.47
CA ASP A 75 19.75 -10.31 3.02
C ASP A 75 20.11 -8.83 2.82
N THR A 76 20.51 -8.16 3.90
CA THR A 76 20.91 -6.76 3.89
C THR A 76 22.25 -6.54 3.19
N ALA A 77 23.03 -7.59 2.93
CA ALA A 77 24.31 -7.50 2.23
C ALA A 77 24.18 -7.12 0.74
N SER A 78 23.00 -7.32 0.13
CA SER A 78 22.76 -6.99 -1.27
C SER A 78 21.63 -5.97 -1.42
N SER A 79 21.99 -4.72 -1.68
CA SER A 79 21.05 -3.66 -2.06
C SER A 79 20.51 -3.90 -3.47
N ALA A 80 19.18 -3.91 -3.63
CA ALA A 80 18.54 -4.03 -4.94
C ALA A 80 18.57 -2.71 -5.72
N PHE A 81 18.50 -1.56 -5.03
CA PHE A 81 18.35 -0.27 -5.69
C PHE A 81 19.54 0.67 -5.47
N LEU A 82 19.94 0.90 -4.21
CA LEU A 82 20.93 1.91 -3.88
C LEU A 82 22.33 1.35 -3.76
N LYS A 83 23.36 2.22 -3.78
CA LYS A 83 24.76 1.82 -3.53
C LYS A 83 25.05 1.46 -2.07
N ILE A 84 24.08 1.64 -1.18
CA ILE A 84 24.19 1.43 0.27
C ILE A 84 23.26 0.27 0.61
N ALA A 85 23.71 -0.62 1.49
CA ALA A 85 22.88 -1.68 2.03
C ALA A 85 21.63 -1.11 2.72
N PRO A 86 20.42 -1.67 2.47
CA PRO A 86 19.24 -1.31 3.22
C PRO A 86 19.33 -1.82 4.67
N ASP A 87 18.72 -1.09 5.60
CA ASP A 87 18.60 -1.56 6.99
C ASP A 87 17.69 -2.78 7.06
N LYS A 88 16.65 -2.78 6.22
CA LYS A 88 15.70 -3.86 6.04
C LYS A 88 15.23 -3.89 4.59
N ALA A 89 15.09 -5.10 4.05
CA ALA A 89 14.48 -5.31 2.75
C ALA A 89 13.51 -6.48 2.85
N VAL A 90 12.34 -6.33 2.26
CA VAL A 90 11.34 -7.40 2.17
C VAL A 90 10.91 -7.57 0.72
N LYS A 91 10.74 -8.84 0.36
CA LYS A 91 10.16 -9.24 -0.91
C LYS A 91 8.84 -9.95 -0.64
N ILE A 92 7.80 -9.57 -1.37
CA ILE A 92 6.50 -10.22 -1.35
C ILE A 92 6.22 -10.73 -2.77
N TRP A 93 5.84 -11.99 -2.94
CA TRP A 93 5.60 -12.56 -4.27
C TRP A 93 4.67 -13.77 -4.23
N GLU A 94 4.06 -14.07 -5.36
CA GLU A 94 3.24 -15.28 -5.52
C GLU A 94 4.10 -16.54 -5.59
N ASP A 95 3.73 -17.59 -4.86
CA ASP A 95 4.46 -18.84 -4.77
C ASP A 95 4.21 -19.77 -5.97
N TYR A 96 4.64 -19.31 -7.14
CA TYR A 96 4.47 -20.03 -8.40
C TYR A 96 5.20 -21.37 -8.44
N ASP A 97 6.29 -21.52 -7.66
CA ASP A 97 7.06 -22.77 -7.58
C ASP A 97 6.20 -23.89 -6.98
N SER A 98 5.55 -23.65 -5.85
CA SER A 98 4.64 -24.62 -5.23
C SER A 98 3.42 -24.91 -6.10
N ALA A 99 3.02 -23.94 -6.94
CA ALA A 99 1.93 -24.09 -7.90
C ALA A 99 2.36 -24.66 -9.27
N LYS A 100 3.66 -25.02 -9.45
CA LYS A 100 4.24 -25.54 -10.70
C LYS A 100 4.00 -24.63 -11.93
N MET A 101 3.98 -23.32 -11.73
CA MET A 101 3.80 -22.34 -12.81
C MET A 101 5.15 -21.96 -13.42
N THR A 102 5.19 -21.75 -14.74
CA THR A 102 6.43 -21.44 -15.49
C THR A 102 6.63 -19.94 -15.76
N ALA A 103 5.62 -19.11 -15.53
CA ALA A 103 5.70 -17.67 -15.70
C ALA A 103 6.41 -17.01 -14.51
N ALA A 104 6.89 -15.77 -14.68
CA ALA A 104 7.37 -14.99 -13.54
C ALA A 104 6.18 -14.42 -12.73
N PRO A 105 6.16 -14.57 -11.39
CA PRO A 105 5.09 -14.05 -10.54
C PRO A 105 5.12 -12.52 -10.43
N GLU A 106 4.03 -11.92 -9.96
CA GLU A 106 4.07 -10.55 -9.45
C GLU A 106 4.99 -10.47 -8.22
N GLN A 107 5.77 -9.39 -8.12
CA GLN A 107 6.72 -9.19 -7.02
C GLN A 107 6.67 -7.76 -6.51
N ILE A 108 6.67 -7.59 -5.20
CA ILE A 108 6.81 -6.32 -4.52
C ILE A 108 8.13 -6.35 -3.75
N LEU A 109 8.94 -5.31 -3.94
CA LEU A 109 10.21 -5.12 -3.27
C LEU A 109 10.14 -3.83 -2.46
N ILE A 110 10.47 -3.93 -1.18
CA ILE A 110 10.45 -2.80 -0.26
C ILE A 110 11.78 -2.76 0.46
N GLU A 111 12.50 -1.65 0.35
CA GLU A 111 13.75 -1.40 1.06
C GLU A 111 13.58 -0.20 2.00
N GLY A 112 13.98 -0.35 3.26
CA GLY A 112 13.99 0.68 4.27
C GLY A 112 15.41 1.11 4.62
N TYR A 113 15.60 2.41 4.79
CA TYR A 113 16.87 3.06 5.09
C TYR A 113 16.68 4.12 6.17
N ASP A 114 17.68 4.27 7.03
CA ASP A 114 17.84 5.39 7.94
C ASP A 114 18.41 6.61 7.21
N VAL A 115 17.68 7.74 7.25
CA VAL A 115 18.06 9.00 6.60
C VAL A 115 19.35 9.56 7.20
N SER A 116 19.69 9.27 8.46
CA SER A 116 20.97 9.67 9.05
C SER A 116 22.17 9.03 8.36
N LYS A 117 21.99 7.85 7.74
CA LYS A 117 23.03 7.11 7.02
C LYS A 117 23.14 7.53 5.56
N ILE A 118 22.00 7.80 4.92
CA ILE A 118 21.95 8.11 3.47
C ILE A 118 21.93 9.62 3.16
N GLY A 119 21.43 10.44 4.09
CA GLY A 119 21.12 11.86 3.89
C GLY A 119 19.94 12.07 2.94
N SER A 120 19.79 13.29 2.44
CA SER A 120 18.75 13.60 1.44
C SER A 120 18.92 12.77 0.17
N PHE A 121 17.81 12.22 -0.33
CA PHE A 121 17.85 11.38 -1.52
C PHE A 121 18.05 12.16 -2.82
N GLY A 122 19.01 11.70 -3.62
CA GLY A 122 19.22 12.11 -5.00
C GLY A 122 19.40 10.89 -5.90
N ALA A 123 19.00 11.00 -7.17
CA ALA A 123 19.06 9.89 -8.13
C ALA A 123 20.48 9.30 -8.31
N SER A 124 21.54 10.05 -8.02
CA SER A 124 22.93 9.55 -8.00
C SER A 124 23.22 8.50 -6.92
N ARG A 125 22.25 8.18 -6.06
CA ARG A 125 22.36 7.15 -5.02
C ARG A 125 22.10 5.74 -5.52
N PHE A 126 21.49 5.55 -6.70
CA PHE A 126 21.29 4.23 -7.29
C PHE A 126 22.63 3.49 -7.48
N SER A 127 22.65 2.18 -7.29
CA SER A 127 23.86 1.36 -7.51
C SER A 127 24.23 1.30 -8.98
N LYS A 128 25.51 1.08 -9.26
CA LYS A 128 26.00 0.99 -10.65
C LYS A 128 25.39 -0.21 -11.36
N GLU A 129 25.23 -1.31 -10.64
CA GLU A 129 24.66 -2.58 -11.11
C GLU A 129 23.18 -2.37 -11.48
N PHE A 130 22.41 -1.68 -10.64
CA PHE A 130 21.02 -1.36 -10.93
C PHE A 130 20.89 -0.46 -12.16
N MET A 131 21.71 0.58 -12.27
CA MET A 131 21.74 1.48 -13.43
C MET A 131 22.28 0.79 -14.70
N ALA A 132 23.16 -0.21 -14.56
CA ALA A 132 23.66 -1.00 -15.67
C ALA A 132 22.57 -1.91 -16.24
N ALA A 133 21.71 -2.49 -15.38
CA ALA A 133 20.62 -3.38 -15.78
C ALA A 133 19.36 -2.63 -16.27
N ASN A 134 19.17 -1.37 -15.87
CA ASN A 134 17.92 -0.65 -16.08
C ASN A 134 18.11 0.71 -16.77
N ARG A 135 17.08 1.19 -17.45
CA ARG A 135 16.91 2.61 -17.78
C ARG A 135 15.98 3.21 -16.72
N VAL A 136 16.48 4.20 -16.00
CA VAL A 136 15.76 4.84 -14.88
C VAL A 136 15.40 6.26 -15.28
N ARG A 137 14.12 6.62 -15.14
CA ARG A 137 13.62 7.96 -15.43
C ARG A 137 12.77 8.45 -14.28
N GLU A 138 13.13 9.59 -13.69
CA GLU A 138 12.26 10.27 -12.74
C GLU A 138 11.01 10.80 -13.47
N VAL A 139 9.85 10.59 -12.88
CA VAL A 139 8.56 10.99 -13.44
C VAL A 139 7.77 11.77 -12.39
N GLN A 140 6.75 12.51 -12.82
CA GLN A 140 5.89 13.29 -11.93
C GLN A 140 4.51 12.65 -11.88
N PHE A 141 4.08 12.27 -10.68
CA PHE A 141 2.75 11.71 -10.42
C PHE A 141 2.04 12.51 -9.33
N THR A 142 0.71 12.60 -9.42
CA THR A 142 -0.09 13.21 -8.36
C THR A 142 -0.08 12.32 -7.11
N ASN A 143 -0.32 12.92 -5.95
CA ASN A 143 -0.40 12.17 -4.69
C ASN A 143 -1.51 11.12 -4.73
N GLU A 144 -2.61 11.35 -5.44
CA GLU A 144 -3.69 10.37 -5.61
C GLU A 144 -3.21 9.14 -6.40
N ARG A 145 -2.40 9.35 -7.44
CA ARG A 145 -1.80 8.24 -8.18
C ARG A 145 -0.81 7.48 -7.31
N ILE A 146 0.04 8.17 -6.58
CA ILE A 146 1.01 7.54 -5.66
C ILE A 146 0.28 6.74 -4.59
N ALA A 147 -0.75 7.32 -3.96
CA ALA A 147 -1.61 6.67 -2.97
C ALA A 147 -2.20 5.36 -3.50
N ARG A 148 -2.75 5.39 -4.72
CA ARG A 148 -3.32 4.21 -5.37
C ARG A 148 -2.30 3.10 -5.64
N GLU A 149 -1.08 3.45 -6.02
CA GLU A 149 -0.04 2.49 -6.43
C GLU A 149 0.75 1.91 -5.24
N THR A 150 0.82 2.66 -4.14
CA THR A 150 1.60 2.32 -2.94
C THR A 150 0.75 1.94 -1.74
N GLY A 151 -0.56 2.20 -1.77
CA GLY A 151 -1.45 2.05 -0.63
C GLY A 151 -1.35 3.18 0.40
N LEU A 152 -0.55 4.23 0.18
CA LEU A 152 -0.47 5.35 1.13
C LEU A 152 -1.85 5.99 1.35
N SER A 153 -2.23 6.21 2.61
CA SER A 153 -3.42 7.02 2.91
C SER A 153 -3.20 8.49 2.52
N PRO A 154 -4.25 9.26 2.18
CA PRO A 154 -4.10 10.69 1.94
C PRO A 154 -3.46 11.44 3.11
N SER A 155 -3.73 11.01 4.34
CA SER A 155 -3.12 11.58 5.55
C SER A 155 -1.61 11.31 5.67
N ALA A 156 -1.10 10.22 5.07
CA ALA A 156 0.31 9.86 5.15
C ALA A 156 1.22 10.92 4.51
N PHE A 157 0.73 11.64 3.48
CA PHE A 157 1.49 12.68 2.80
C PHE A 157 1.85 13.88 3.68
N THR A 158 1.16 14.07 4.81
CA THR A 158 1.50 15.13 5.77
C THR A 158 2.81 14.86 6.51
N GLY A 159 3.18 13.59 6.72
CA GLY A 159 4.42 13.16 7.38
C GLY A 159 5.57 12.87 6.42
N ILE A 160 5.34 13.03 5.11
CA ILE A 160 6.33 12.76 4.08
C ILE A 160 7.08 14.05 3.73
N THR A 161 8.40 14.00 3.82
CA THR A 161 9.30 15.10 3.42
C THR A 161 9.43 15.19 1.91
N ALA A 162 9.50 14.04 1.21
CA ALA A 162 9.55 13.99 -0.25
C ALA A 162 9.05 12.64 -0.78
N VAL A 163 8.39 12.65 -1.93
CA VAL A 163 8.17 11.45 -2.75
C VAL A 163 8.77 11.67 -4.13
N LYS A 164 9.57 10.72 -4.60
CA LYS A 164 10.13 10.72 -5.96
C LYS A 164 9.77 9.42 -6.68
N PRO A 165 8.85 9.46 -7.66
CA PRO A 165 8.54 8.31 -8.48
C PRO A 165 9.50 8.18 -9.66
N PHE A 166 9.84 6.94 -9.99
CA PHE A 166 10.71 6.56 -11.09
C PHE A 166 10.04 5.50 -11.94
N GLU A 167 10.13 5.66 -13.25
CA GLU A 167 9.87 4.60 -14.21
C GLU A 167 11.16 3.84 -14.48
N ILE A 168 11.07 2.52 -14.38
CA ILE A 168 12.19 1.59 -14.59
C ILE A 168 11.86 0.75 -15.81
N ALA A 169 12.70 0.87 -16.84
CA ALA A 169 12.64 0.01 -18.03
C ALA A 169 13.85 -0.93 -18.03
N PRO A 170 13.67 -2.21 -17.67
CA PRO A 170 14.74 -3.21 -17.70
C PRO A 170 15.31 -3.41 -19.11
N LYS A 171 16.61 -3.70 -19.20
CA LYS A 171 17.27 -3.96 -20.49
C LYS A 171 17.13 -5.42 -20.96
N SER A 172 16.72 -6.34 -20.07
CA SER A 172 16.69 -7.79 -20.26
C SER A 172 15.34 -8.37 -20.72
N GLY A 173 14.45 -7.57 -21.32
CA GLY A 173 13.14 -8.05 -21.78
C GLY A 173 12.10 -8.26 -20.67
N GLU A 174 12.43 -7.90 -19.42
CA GLU A 174 11.45 -7.78 -18.33
C GLU A 174 10.49 -6.60 -18.57
N THR A 175 9.27 -6.70 -18.01
CA THR A 175 8.27 -5.64 -18.08
C THR A 175 8.73 -4.40 -17.31
N PRO A 176 8.53 -3.18 -17.85
CA PRO A 176 8.74 -1.95 -17.11
C PRO A 176 7.90 -1.87 -15.83
N PHE A 177 8.39 -1.15 -14.83
CA PHE A 177 7.72 -0.98 -13.55
C PHE A 177 7.97 0.40 -12.94
N PHE A 178 7.19 0.76 -11.92
CA PHE A 178 7.39 1.97 -11.14
C PHE A 178 8.07 1.67 -9.80
N LEU A 179 8.93 2.59 -9.41
CA LEU A 179 9.63 2.62 -8.13
C LEU A 179 9.32 3.97 -7.45
N TYR A 180 8.95 3.95 -6.17
CA TYR A 180 8.60 5.13 -5.40
C TYR A 180 9.58 5.27 -4.24
N VAL A 181 10.32 6.36 -4.23
CA VAL A 181 11.21 6.71 -3.12
C VAL A 181 10.46 7.67 -2.21
N ILE A 182 10.12 7.23 -1.01
CA ILE A 182 9.33 7.96 -0.02
C ILE A 182 10.24 8.30 1.15
N GLN A 183 10.49 9.58 1.37
CA GLN A 183 11.37 10.07 2.43
C GLN A 183 10.55 10.78 3.50
N THR A 184 10.77 10.41 4.74
CA THR A 184 10.33 11.11 5.96
C THR A 184 11.55 11.70 6.67
N PRO A 185 11.40 12.43 7.80
CA PRO A 185 12.56 13.03 8.45
C PRO A 185 13.59 12.03 9.01
N GLU A 186 13.20 10.76 9.24
CA GLU A 186 14.08 9.72 9.84
C GLU A 186 14.32 8.56 8.86
N HIS A 187 13.41 8.32 7.93
CA HIS A 187 13.46 7.13 7.08
C HIS A 187 13.28 7.42 5.62
N LEU A 188 13.88 6.57 4.80
CA LEU A 188 13.66 6.48 3.38
C LEU A 188 13.19 5.07 3.04
N THR A 189 12.05 4.99 2.37
CA THR A 189 11.47 3.73 1.88
C THR A 189 11.48 3.74 0.37
N ILE A 190 12.04 2.70 -0.25
CA ILE A 190 11.91 2.44 -1.68
C ILE A 190 10.91 1.31 -1.86
N TYR A 191 9.81 1.60 -2.55
CA TYR A 191 8.78 0.63 -2.93
C TYR A 191 8.81 0.40 -4.43
N ALA A 192 8.89 -0.85 -4.88
CA ALA A 192 8.80 -1.22 -6.29
C ALA A 192 7.83 -2.39 -6.49
N ARG A 193 6.96 -2.26 -7.49
CA ARG A 193 5.99 -3.30 -7.87
C ARG A 193 6.28 -3.79 -9.28
N LYS A 194 6.79 -5.01 -9.40
CA LYS A 194 7.07 -5.70 -10.67
C LYS A 194 5.90 -6.61 -11.04
N MET A 195 5.29 -6.34 -12.17
CA MET A 195 4.15 -7.12 -12.67
C MET A 195 4.57 -8.52 -13.13
N ARG A 196 3.61 -9.45 -13.21
CA ARG A 196 3.79 -10.76 -13.86
C ARG A 196 4.35 -10.60 -15.28
N ALA A 197 5.13 -11.57 -15.73
CA ALA A 197 5.57 -11.63 -17.11
C ALA A 197 4.37 -11.60 -18.08
N ALA A 198 4.49 -10.87 -19.19
CA ALA A 198 3.43 -10.64 -20.18
C ALA A 198 2.20 -9.84 -19.73
N SER A 199 2.10 -9.45 -18.45
CA SER A 199 1.14 -8.42 -18.04
C SER A 199 1.62 -7.06 -18.56
N ARG A 200 0.80 -6.39 -19.38
CA ARG A 200 1.17 -5.13 -20.05
C ARG A 200 0.42 -3.91 -19.54
N THR A 201 -0.57 -4.11 -18.67
CA THR A 201 -1.39 -3.01 -18.15
C THR A 201 -1.58 -3.16 -16.64
N PHE A 202 -1.74 -2.01 -15.97
CA PHE A 202 -2.17 -1.94 -14.58
C PHE A 202 -3.70 -2.05 -14.45
N ASP A 203 -4.40 -2.29 -15.56
CA ASP A 203 -5.87 -2.27 -15.65
C ASP A 203 -6.50 -3.58 -15.16
N LEU A 204 -5.72 -4.65 -15.07
CA LEU A 204 -6.11 -5.89 -14.40
C LEU A 204 -5.80 -5.80 -12.91
N ASP A 205 -6.68 -6.37 -12.09
CA ASP A 205 -6.50 -6.41 -10.64
C ASP A 205 -5.11 -6.97 -10.27
N PRO A 206 -4.36 -6.30 -9.37
CA PRO A 206 -3.09 -6.82 -8.84
C PRO A 206 -3.28 -8.21 -8.25
N ALA A 207 -2.30 -9.09 -8.46
CA ALA A 207 -2.25 -10.36 -7.74
C ALA A 207 -2.09 -10.17 -6.24
N VAL A 208 -1.27 -9.18 -5.88
CA VAL A 208 -1.01 -8.76 -4.51
C VAL A 208 -1.31 -7.27 -4.44
N ILE A 209 -2.28 -6.89 -3.61
CA ILE A 209 -2.62 -5.49 -3.40
C ILE A 209 -1.95 -5.05 -2.11
N VAL A 210 -1.00 -4.12 -2.18
CA VAL A 210 -0.56 -3.40 -0.98
C VAL A 210 -1.59 -2.31 -0.70
N THR A 211 -2.45 -2.58 0.27
CA THR A 211 -3.58 -1.71 0.60
C THR A 211 -3.18 -0.56 1.49
N GLN A 212 -2.12 -0.73 2.30
CA GLN A 212 -1.61 0.34 3.13
C GLN A 212 -0.10 0.25 3.36
N LEU A 213 0.63 1.28 2.93
CA LEU A 213 2.02 1.53 3.32
C LEU A 213 2.00 2.70 4.30
N GLN A 214 2.43 2.52 5.55
CA GLN A 214 2.49 3.62 6.52
C GLN A 214 3.95 3.98 6.80
N VAL A 215 4.31 5.26 6.75
CA VAL A 215 5.73 5.69 6.80
C VAL A 215 6.07 6.49 8.07
N ARG A 216 5.26 6.41 9.14
CA ARG A 216 5.59 6.78 10.54
C ARG A 216 4.39 6.59 11.47
N GLY A 217 4.65 6.35 12.76
CA GLY A 217 3.69 6.60 13.85
C GLY A 217 2.54 5.59 14.01
N THR A 218 2.77 4.28 13.87
CA THR A 218 1.75 3.28 14.21
C THR A 218 1.63 3.13 15.73
N LYS A 219 0.41 3.20 16.27
CA LYS A 219 0.15 2.96 17.70
C LYS A 219 0.22 1.48 18.09
N ASP A 220 0.04 0.57 17.12
CA ASP A 220 -0.03 -0.88 17.33
C ASP A 220 0.97 -1.60 16.41
N CYS A 221 2.21 -1.76 16.87
CA CYS A 221 3.27 -2.41 16.11
C CYS A 221 3.26 -3.93 16.29
N VAL A 222 2.19 -4.59 15.87
CA VAL A 222 2.12 -6.06 15.95
C VAL A 222 2.04 -6.60 14.54
N SER A 223 3.11 -7.28 14.10
CA SER A 223 3.09 -8.03 12.85
C SER A 223 2.40 -9.37 13.09
N ASN A 224 1.43 -9.70 12.23
CA ASN A 224 0.80 -11.02 12.18
C ASN A 224 1.41 -11.91 11.07
N VAL A 225 2.32 -11.37 10.26
CA VAL A 225 3.05 -12.12 9.24
C VAL A 225 4.43 -12.49 9.78
N LYS A 226 4.70 -13.80 9.89
CA LYS A 226 6.06 -14.28 10.17
C LYS A 226 6.91 -14.14 8.91
N LEU A 227 7.97 -13.33 8.98
CA LEU A 227 8.93 -13.23 7.88
C LEU A 227 9.86 -14.44 7.89
N ASP A 228 10.04 -15.07 6.73
CA ASP A 228 11.12 -16.02 6.54
C ASP A 228 12.46 -15.28 6.68
N GLU A 229 13.28 -15.70 7.64
CA GLU A 229 14.62 -15.15 7.83
C GLU A 229 15.59 -15.65 6.75
N PRO A 230 16.56 -14.83 6.33
CA PRO A 230 17.63 -15.31 5.48
C PRO A 230 18.41 -16.41 6.22
N LYS A 231 18.68 -17.53 5.53
CA LYS A 231 19.56 -18.58 6.08
C LYS A 231 20.94 -17.97 6.30
N VAL A 232 21.35 -17.83 7.56
CA VAL A 232 22.73 -17.50 7.91
C VAL A 232 23.58 -18.67 7.46
N VAL A 233 24.29 -18.53 6.35
CA VAL A 233 25.33 -19.48 5.98
C VAL A 233 26.51 -19.17 6.91
N ALA A 234 26.67 -19.97 7.95
CA ALA A 234 27.87 -19.92 8.78
C ALA A 234 29.07 -20.12 7.87
N GLN A 235 29.95 -19.12 7.82
CA GLN A 235 31.29 -19.25 7.24
C GLN A 235 32.21 -19.98 8.20
#